data_AF-A0AAU6F9T9-F1
#
_entry.id   AF-A0AAU6F9T9-F1
#
_cell.length_a   1.000
_cell.length_b   1.000
_cell.length_c   1.000
_cell.angle_alpha   90.00
_cell.angle_beta   90.00
_cell.angle_gamma   90.00
#
_symmetry.space_group_name_H-M   'P 1'
#
loop_
_entity.id
_entity.type
_entity.pdbx_description
1 polymer ?
#
loop_
_entity_poly.entity_id
_entity_poly.type
_entity_poly.pdbx_seq_one_letter_code
_entity_poly.pdbx_strand_id
1 'polypeptide(L)'
;MEELLGDEANYEFVVSLLENIQNLVTHGLDMFWSPDEVYALLGPRSAVCWGTLAGFWTAVADWCARIGLPLEPVEPLLTIQNEQLKVLLWTGNRTLSTGEKLGLAQAVRYEKANGVSIPSYSHIGVALRSTGQQ
;
A
#
# COMPACT_ATOMS: atom_id res chain seq x y z
N MET A 1 -1.75 18.33 -1.03
CA MET A 1 -1.46 17.10 -0.26
C MET A 1 -0.88 17.45 1.10
N GLU A 2 0.28 18.11 1.14
CA GLU A 2 0.97 18.50 2.38
C GLU A 2 0.10 19.30 3.38
N GLU A 3 -0.67 20.28 2.87
CA GLU A 3 -1.58 21.08 3.69
C GLU A 3 -2.75 20.25 4.24
N LEU A 4 -3.28 19.34 3.41
CA LEU A 4 -4.42 18.47 3.74
C LEU A 4 -4.08 17.41 4.79
N LEU A 5 -2.81 17.03 4.94
CA LEU A 5 -2.37 16.14 6.02
C LEU A 5 -2.50 16.77 7.41
N GLY A 6 -2.66 18.11 7.49
CA GLY A 6 -2.97 18.80 8.75
C GLY A 6 -4.45 18.86 9.06
N ASP A 7 -5.31 18.39 8.16
CA ASP A 7 -6.76 18.37 8.33
C ASP A 7 -7.24 16.94 8.58
N GLU A 8 -7.79 16.70 9.77
CA GLU A 8 -8.28 15.39 10.20
C GLU A 8 -9.34 14.83 9.26
N ALA A 9 -10.20 15.69 8.68
CA ALA A 9 -11.25 15.26 7.75
C ALA A 9 -10.68 14.72 6.42
N ASN A 10 -9.47 15.13 6.06
CA ASN A 10 -8.83 14.77 4.79
C ASN A 10 -7.66 13.79 4.97
N TYR A 11 -7.23 13.53 6.21
CA TYR A 11 -6.06 12.72 6.52
C TYR A 11 -6.13 11.32 5.88
N GLU A 12 -7.21 10.58 6.12
CA GLU A 12 -7.36 9.21 5.58
C GLU A 12 -7.28 9.19 4.05
N PHE A 13 -7.98 10.12 3.39
CA PHE A 13 -7.96 10.22 1.92
C PHE A 13 -6.54 10.46 1.39
N VAL A 14 -5.79 11.35 2.03
CA VAL A 14 -4.42 11.67 1.60
C VAL A 14 -3.46 10.52 1.85
N VAL A 15 -3.59 9.81 2.98
CA VAL A 15 -2.77 8.63 3.26
C VAL A 15 -3.07 7.52 2.25
N SER A 16 -4.32 7.28 1.90
CA SER A 16 -4.70 6.31 0.85
C SER A 16 -4.15 6.70 -0.53
N LEU A 17 -4.15 7.99 -0.87
CA LEU A 17 -3.51 8.47 -2.10
C LEU A 17 -2.00 8.23 -2.10
N LEU A 18 -1.33 8.52 -0.98
CA LEU A 18 0.11 8.27 -0.81
C LEU A 18 0.45 6.79 -0.93
N GLU A 19 -0.37 5.90 -0.35
CA GLU A 19 -0.19 4.46 -0.48
C GLU A 19 -0.33 4.00 -1.93
N ASN A 20 -1.37 4.46 -2.64
CA ASN A 20 -1.58 4.12 -4.04
C ASN A 20 -0.39 4.55 -4.91
N ILE A 21 0.16 5.75 -4.67
CA ILE A 21 1.36 6.22 -5.35
C ILE A 21 2.55 5.32 -5.01
N GLN A 22 2.77 5.03 -3.71
CA GLN A 22 3.88 4.19 -3.25
C GLN A 22 3.83 2.80 -3.89
N ASN A 23 2.65 2.19 -3.95
CA ASN A 23 2.45 0.88 -4.58
C ASN A 23 2.74 0.96 -6.09
N LEU A 24 2.18 1.94 -6.78
CA LEU A 24 2.38 2.12 -8.23
C LEU A 24 3.85 2.24 -8.62
N VAL A 25 4.63 3.05 -7.87
CA VAL A 25 6.05 3.27 -8.17
C VAL A 25 6.95 2.10 -7.78
N THR A 26 6.46 1.13 -7.00
CA THR A 26 7.25 -0.06 -6.67
C THR A 26 7.40 -1.02 -7.85
N HIS A 27 6.53 -0.94 -8.86
CA HIS A 27 6.56 -1.87 -10.00
C HIS A 27 7.77 -1.71 -10.94
N GLY A 28 8.55 -0.63 -10.81
CA GLY A 28 9.76 -0.42 -11.62
C GLY A 28 9.47 -0.24 -13.11
N LEU A 29 8.31 0.33 -13.45
CA LEU A 29 7.93 0.61 -14.84
C LEU A 29 8.52 1.95 -15.28
N ASP A 30 9.15 1.99 -16.47
CA ASP A 30 9.84 3.17 -17.00
C ASP A 30 8.97 4.43 -17.13
N MET A 31 7.65 4.27 -17.11
CA MET A 31 6.68 5.36 -17.18
C MET A 31 6.40 6.05 -15.84
N PHE A 32 6.91 5.50 -14.73
CA PHE A 32 6.74 6.04 -13.38
C PHE A 32 8.10 6.41 -12.79
N TRP A 33 8.08 7.42 -11.92
CA TRP A 33 9.22 7.69 -11.05
C TRP A 33 9.51 6.49 -10.14
N SER A 34 10.76 6.34 -9.74
CA SER A 34 11.17 5.43 -8.67
C SER A 34 10.65 5.89 -7.30
N PRO A 35 10.58 4.98 -6.31
CA PRO A 35 10.20 5.36 -4.94
C PRO A 35 11.05 6.50 -4.36
N ASP A 36 12.35 6.52 -4.65
CA ASP A 36 13.28 7.53 -4.13
C ASP A 36 13.07 8.90 -4.80
N GLU A 37 12.79 8.92 -6.11
CA GLU A 37 12.45 10.14 -6.83
C GLU A 37 11.15 10.75 -6.30
N VAL A 38 10.12 9.93 -6.02
CA VAL A 38 8.89 10.42 -5.39
C VAL A 38 9.19 10.98 -4.01
N TYR A 39 9.94 10.25 -3.19
CA TYR A 39 10.27 10.66 -1.82
C TYR A 39 10.97 12.02 -1.77
N ALA A 40 11.89 12.28 -2.70
CA ALA A 40 12.62 13.55 -2.81
C ALA A 40 11.70 14.76 -3.12
N LEU A 41 10.50 14.53 -3.64
CA LEU A 41 9.51 15.58 -3.96
C LEU A 41 8.49 15.80 -2.83
N LEU A 42 8.49 14.97 -1.78
CA LEU A 42 7.51 15.07 -0.71
C LEU A 42 7.83 16.22 0.26
N GLY A 43 6.77 16.92 0.69
CA GLY A 43 6.85 17.80 1.85
C GLY A 43 7.04 17.01 3.16
N PRO A 44 7.40 17.69 4.26
CA PRO A 44 7.73 17.02 5.52
C PRO A 44 6.65 16.07 6.06
N ARG A 45 5.37 16.47 6.01
CA ARG A 45 4.26 15.61 6.49
C ARG A 45 4.04 14.43 5.57
N SER A 46 4.04 14.67 4.25
CA SER A 46 3.94 13.58 3.28
C SER A 46 5.09 12.58 3.41
N ALA A 47 6.32 13.05 3.68
CA ALA A 47 7.48 12.20 3.89
C ALA A 47 7.35 11.31 5.14
N VAL A 48 6.78 11.84 6.23
CA VAL A 48 6.45 11.05 7.42
C VAL A 48 5.42 9.97 7.10
N CYS A 49 4.32 10.32 6.43
CA CYS A 49 3.30 9.35 6.03
C CYS A 49 3.87 8.28 5.09
N TRP A 50 4.70 8.68 4.12
CA TRP A 50 5.39 7.77 3.22
C TRP A 50 6.27 6.76 3.96
N GLY A 51 7.06 7.23 4.93
CA GLY A 51 7.89 6.39 5.77
C GLY A 51 7.08 5.43 6.64
N THR A 52 5.97 5.89 7.23
CA THR A 52 5.06 5.04 8.01
C THR A 52 4.44 3.94 7.15
N LEU A 53 3.98 4.26 5.94
CA LEU A 53 3.45 3.28 4.99
C LEU A 53 4.54 2.28 4.56
N ALA A 54 5.75 2.76 4.25
CA ALA A 54 6.88 1.90 3.93
C ALA A 54 7.22 0.93 5.07
N GLY A 55 7.25 1.42 6.31
CA GLY A 55 7.48 0.62 7.51
C GLY A 55 6.40 -0.44 7.72
N PHE A 56 5.12 -0.09 7.53
CA PHE A 56 4.01 -1.05 7.61
C PHE A 56 4.18 -2.18 6.60
N TRP A 57 4.38 -1.87 5.32
CA TRP A 57 4.52 -2.87 4.27
C TRP A 57 5.79 -3.73 4.41
N THR A 58 6.87 -3.15 4.95
CA THR A 58 8.07 -3.91 5.33
C THR A 58 7.76 -4.92 6.44
N ALA A 59 7.01 -4.51 7.47
CA ALA A 59 6.61 -5.41 8.55
C ALA A 59 5.71 -6.55 8.06
N VAL A 60 4.82 -6.28 7.09
CA VAL A 60 4.01 -7.32 6.42
C VAL A 60 4.91 -8.30 5.67
N ALA A 61 5.89 -7.81 4.91
CA ALA A 61 6.86 -8.63 4.17
C ALA A 61 7.65 -9.54 5.12
N ASP A 62 8.23 -8.97 6.16
CA ASP A 62 9.04 -9.66 7.17
C ASP A 62 8.22 -10.72 7.90
N TRP A 63 6.96 -10.42 8.21
CA TRP A 63 6.05 -11.39 8.81
C TRP A 63 5.77 -12.56 7.86
N CYS A 64 5.47 -12.30 6.58
CA CYS A 64 5.26 -13.35 5.58
C CYS A 64 6.48 -14.27 5.49
N ALA A 65 7.68 -13.68 5.41
CA ALA A 65 8.94 -14.43 5.39
C ALA A 65 9.12 -15.28 6.66
N ARG A 66 8.88 -14.69 7.85
CA ARG A 66 9.01 -15.36 9.15
C ARG A 66 8.10 -16.58 9.29
N ILE A 67 6.88 -16.53 8.77
CA ILE A 67 5.93 -17.65 8.86
C ILE A 67 6.00 -18.61 7.66
N GLY A 68 6.90 -18.35 6.70
CA GLY A 68 7.02 -19.15 5.48
C GLY A 68 5.79 -19.06 4.57
N LEU A 69 5.10 -17.92 4.54
CA LEU A 69 3.99 -17.70 3.62
C LEU A 69 4.55 -17.40 2.22
N PRO A 70 4.29 -18.24 1.20
CA PRO A 70 4.78 -17.98 -0.15
C PRO A 70 4.10 -16.74 -0.73
N LEU A 71 4.90 -15.90 -1.39
CA LEU A 71 4.43 -14.75 -2.13
C LEU A 71 4.42 -15.07 -3.63
N GLU A 72 3.47 -14.45 -4.34
CA GLU A 72 3.33 -14.66 -5.77
C GLU A 72 4.30 -13.74 -6.53
N PRO A 73 4.80 -14.17 -7.70
CA PRO A 73 5.54 -13.29 -8.61
C PRO A 73 4.70 -12.08 -9.06
N VAL A 74 5.33 -10.93 -9.32
CA VAL A 74 4.66 -9.74 -9.85
C VAL A 74 4.38 -9.83 -11.35
N GLU A 75 5.14 -10.63 -12.09
CA GLU A 75 5.12 -10.68 -13.57
C GLU A 75 3.71 -10.84 -14.15
N PRO A 76 2.84 -11.75 -13.64
CA PRO A 76 1.47 -11.87 -14.14
C PRO A 76 0.66 -10.57 -14.03
N LEU A 77 0.88 -9.78 -12.97
CA LEU A 77 0.18 -8.51 -12.72
C LEU A 77 0.61 -7.41 -13.70
N LEU A 78 1.87 -7.43 -14.16
CA LEU A 78 2.40 -6.45 -15.13
C LEU A 78 1.95 -6.73 -16.57
N THR A 79 1.56 -7.97 -16.88
CA THR A 79 1.14 -8.36 -18.25
C THR A 79 -0.34 -8.13 -18.56
N ILE A 80 -1.13 -7.72 -17.58
CA ILE A 80 -2.57 -7.48 -17.73
C ILE A 80 -2.81 -6.41 -18.79
N GLN A 81 -3.76 -6.63 -19.71
CA GLN A 81 -4.05 -5.70 -20.81
C GLN A 81 -5.27 -4.83 -20.55
N ASN A 82 -6.19 -5.27 -19.68
CA ASN A 82 -7.34 -4.45 -19.30
C ASN A 82 -6.89 -3.28 -18.44
N GLU A 83 -6.99 -2.05 -18.95
CA GLU A 83 -6.50 -0.83 -18.29
C GLU A 83 -7.16 -0.56 -16.92
N GLN A 84 -8.47 -0.81 -16.80
CA GLN A 84 -9.17 -0.62 -15.53
C GLN A 84 -8.68 -1.59 -14.47
N LEU A 85 -8.49 -2.86 -14.86
CA LEU A 85 -7.96 -3.89 -13.98
C LEU A 85 -6.49 -3.65 -13.63
N LYS A 86 -5.69 -3.15 -14.58
CA LYS A 86 -4.30 -2.74 -14.34
C LYS A 86 -4.21 -1.71 -13.23
N VAL A 87 -4.94 -0.60 -13.35
CA VAL A 87 -4.92 0.47 -12.34
C VAL A 87 -5.25 -0.07 -10.95
N LEU A 88 -6.34 -0.83 -10.83
CA LEU A 88 -6.77 -1.41 -9.54
C LEU A 88 -5.71 -2.34 -8.93
N LEU A 89 -5.10 -3.20 -9.74
CA LEU A 89 -4.13 -4.15 -9.25
C LEU A 89 -2.78 -3.49 -8.95
N TRP A 90 -2.37 -2.50 -9.74
CA TRP A 90 -1.10 -1.82 -9.53
C TRP A 90 -1.15 -0.94 -8.28
N THR A 91 -2.24 -0.21 -8.05
CA THR A 91 -2.36 0.59 -6.82
C THR A 91 -2.60 -0.26 -5.58
N GLY A 92 -3.17 -1.46 -5.74
CA GLY A 92 -3.49 -2.38 -4.65
C GLY A 92 -2.40 -3.41 -4.29
N ASN A 93 -1.29 -3.46 -5.05
CA ASN A 93 -0.19 -4.38 -4.80
C ASN A 93 1.16 -3.66 -4.86
N ARG A 94 2.10 -4.14 -4.07
CA ARG A 94 3.49 -3.69 -4.01
C ARG A 94 4.39 -4.75 -4.59
N THR A 95 5.35 -4.33 -5.40
CA THR A 95 6.48 -5.19 -5.79
C THR A 95 7.59 -5.08 -4.75
N LEU A 96 8.06 -6.22 -4.28
CA LEU A 96 9.24 -6.34 -3.43
C LEU A 96 10.51 -6.36 -4.27
N SER A 97 11.66 -6.05 -3.65
CA SER A 97 12.97 -6.16 -4.30
C SER A 97 13.33 -7.57 -4.77
N THR A 98 12.62 -8.58 -4.25
CA THR A 98 12.73 -10.00 -4.65
C THR A 98 11.93 -10.34 -5.91
N GLY A 99 11.13 -9.40 -6.45
CA GLY A 99 10.24 -9.62 -7.61
C GLY A 99 8.86 -10.18 -7.25
N GLU A 100 8.65 -10.52 -5.98
CA GLU A 100 7.35 -10.97 -5.48
C GLU A 100 6.41 -9.80 -5.18
N LYS A 101 5.10 -10.06 -5.13
CA LYS A 101 4.11 -9.05 -4.77
C LYS A 101 3.51 -9.26 -3.38
N LEU A 102 3.27 -8.14 -2.70
CA LEU A 102 2.42 -8.04 -1.52
C LEU A 102 1.17 -7.26 -1.86
N GLY A 103 0.04 -7.62 -1.28
CA GLY A 103 -1.18 -6.83 -1.43
C GLY A 103 -2.08 -6.97 -0.23
N LEU A 104 -3.33 -6.56 -0.43
CA LEU A 104 -4.36 -6.56 0.60
C LEU A 104 -4.50 -7.90 1.34
N ALA A 105 -4.40 -9.02 0.62
CA ALA A 105 -4.55 -10.34 1.23
C ALA A 105 -3.49 -10.62 2.32
N GLN A 106 -2.24 -10.22 2.10
CA GLN A 106 -1.17 -10.34 3.09
C GLN A 106 -1.33 -9.33 4.22
N ALA A 107 -1.72 -8.10 3.90
CA ALA A 107 -1.97 -7.07 4.90
C ALA A 107 -3.05 -7.51 5.90
N VAL A 108 -4.22 -7.97 5.44
CA VAL A 108 -5.32 -8.44 6.33
C VAL A 108 -4.88 -9.62 7.20
N ARG A 109 -4.09 -10.56 6.65
CA ARG A 109 -3.57 -11.69 7.44
C ARG A 109 -2.59 -11.22 8.51
N TYR A 110 -1.73 -10.24 8.18
CA TYR A 110 -0.81 -9.63 9.12
C TYR A 110 -1.55 -8.90 10.25
N GLU A 111 -2.57 -8.11 9.93
CA GLU A 111 -3.41 -7.41 10.92
C GLU A 111 -4.04 -8.42 11.89
N LYS A 112 -4.65 -9.48 11.36
CA LYS A 112 -5.31 -10.52 12.17
C LYS A 112 -4.33 -11.23 13.10
N ALA A 113 -3.08 -11.41 12.68
CA ALA A 113 -2.06 -12.11 13.46
C ALA A 113 -1.39 -11.23 14.52
N ASN A 114 -1.25 -9.92 14.28
CA ASN A 114 -0.43 -9.03 15.12
C ASN A 114 -1.22 -7.88 15.77
N GLY A 115 -2.50 -7.71 15.45
CA GLY A 115 -3.33 -6.62 15.99
C GLY A 115 -2.96 -5.22 15.49
N VAL A 116 -2.10 -5.12 14.47
CA VAL A 116 -1.66 -3.85 13.87
C VAL A 116 -2.60 -3.52 12.72
N SER A 117 -3.30 -2.38 12.80
CA SER A 117 -4.14 -1.90 11.70
C SER A 117 -3.31 -1.30 10.57
N ILE A 118 -3.80 -1.46 9.34
CA ILE A 118 -3.27 -0.84 8.13
C ILE A 118 -3.53 0.68 8.22
N PRO A 119 -2.52 1.55 8.00
CA PRO A 119 -2.64 3.00 8.14
C PRO A 119 -3.69 3.69 7.23
N SER A 120 -4.19 3.00 6.21
CA SER A 120 -5.10 3.50 5.15
C SER A 120 -6.33 2.64 4.89
N TYR A 121 -6.37 1.38 5.35
CA TYR A 121 -7.51 0.49 5.14
C TYR A 121 -8.58 0.67 6.23
N SER A 122 -9.03 1.91 6.40
CA SER A 122 -10.26 2.21 7.13
C SER A 122 -11.51 1.67 6.39
N HIS A 123 -11.38 1.18 5.15
CA HIS A 123 -12.48 0.55 4.42
C HIS A 123 -13.01 -0.74 5.05
N ILE A 124 -12.21 -1.49 5.83
CA ILE A 124 -12.75 -2.58 6.65
C ILE A 124 -13.59 -2.01 7.79
N GLY A 125 -13.15 -0.93 8.45
CA GLY A 125 -13.95 -0.23 9.45
C GLY A 125 -15.24 0.37 8.87
N VAL A 126 -15.19 0.97 7.68
CA VAL A 126 -16.36 1.51 6.95
C VAL A 126 -17.25 0.37 6.42
N ALA A 127 -16.69 -0.73 5.92
CA ALA A 127 -17.44 -1.91 5.45
C ALA A 127 -18.08 -2.70 6.60
N LEU A 128 -17.45 -2.79 7.76
CA LEU A 128 -18.02 -3.39 8.98
C LEU A 128 -19.14 -2.49 9.55
N ARG A 129 -18.93 -1.17 9.56
CA ARG A 129 -19.96 -0.20 9.94
C ARG A 129 -21.16 -0.19 8.98
N SER A 130 -20.94 -0.42 7.68
CA SER A 130 -22.01 -0.48 6.67
C SER A 130 -22.71 -1.84 6.58
N THR A 131 -22.09 -2.92 7.09
CA THR A 131 -22.70 -4.25 7.22
C THR A 131 -23.34 -4.49 8.60
N GLY A 132 -23.26 -3.52 9.52
CA GLY A 132 -23.98 -3.56 10.79
C GLY A 132 -23.42 -4.52 11.84
N GLN A 133 -22.15 -4.93 11.70
CA GLN A 133 -21.49 -5.78 12.70
C GLN A 133 -20.55 -4.91 13.56
N GLN A 134 -20.98 -4.69 14.81
CA GLN A 134 -20.13 -4.22 15.91
C GLN A 134 -19.44 -5.40 16.58
#